data_AF-A0A949CMF7-F1
#
_entry.id   AF-A0A949CMF7-F1
#
_cell.length_a   1.000
_cell.length_b   1.000
_cell.length_c   1.000
_cell.angle_alpha   90.00
_cell.angle_beta   90.00
_cell.angle_gamma   90.00
#
_symmetry.space_group_name_H-M   'P 1'
#
loop_
_entity.id
_entity.type
_entity.pdbx_description
1 polymer ?
#
loop_
_entity_poly.entity_id
_entity_poly.type
_entity_poly.pdbx_seq_one_letter_code
_entity_poly.pdbx_strand_id
1 'polypeptide(L)'
;PVPATAAPSPAIASGTHQLMVLGGDEGLYPATLPQQEHPGFSKKIWVYDTKQDRWSLASSELPAGHVTTSTIFWEDGFIIPTGEIRPGVRSPRNWWLRIR
;
A
#
# COMPACT_ATOMS: atom_id res chain seq x y z
N PRO A 1 -7.82 9.23 7.87
CA PRO A 1 -7.04 8.03 7.50
C PRO A 1 -7.11 6.99 8.62
N VAL A 2 -6.68 5.76 8.35
CA VAL A 2 -6.47 4.69 9.34
C VAL A 2 -4.97 4.35 9.38
N PRO A 3 -4.47 3.60 10.38
CA PRO A 3 -3.10 3.11 10.37
C PRO A 3 -2.77 2.39 9.05
N ALA A 4 -1.56 2.58 8.55
CA ALA A 4 -1.04 1.93 7.35
C ALA A 4 0.37 1.40 7.64
N THR A 5 0.47 0.57 8.68
CA THR A 5 1.75 0.11 9.22
C THR A 5 2.46 -0.78 8.20
N ALA A 6 3.77 -0.62 8.09
CA ALA A 6 4.62 -1.38 7.17
C ALA A 6 4.18 -1.32 5.69
N ALA A 7 3.38 -0.32 5.30
CA ALA A 7 3.06 -0.05 3.90
C ALA A 7 4.35 0.13 3.08
N PRO A 8 4.30 -0.14 1.76
CA PRO A 8 5.43 0.09 0.87
C PRO A 8 5.95 1.51 1.02
N SER A 9 7.27 1.63 1.19
CA SER A 9 7.92 2.91 1.46
C SER A 9 9.11 3.16 0.51
N PRO A 10 9.40 4.43 0.15
CA PRO A 10 8.67 5.65 0.53
C PRO A 10 7.25 5.72 -0.06
N ALA A 11 6.41 6.59 0.51
CA ALA A 11 5.13 6.96 -0.10
C ALA A 11 5.38 7.57 -1.50
N ILE A 12 4.45 7.39 -2.42
CA ILE A 12 4.61 7.91 -3.79
C ILE A 12 4.27 9.38 -3.83
N ALA A 13 5.21 10.21 -4.27
CA ALA A 13 4.90 11.57 -4.69
C ALA A 13 4.15 11.54 -6.03
N SER A 14 2.93 12.05 -6.03
CA SER A 14 2.05 12.15 -7.20
C SER A 14 1.74 13.62 -7.50
N GLY A 15 1.92 14.02 -8.76
CA GLY A 15 1.78 15.42 -9.15
C GLY A 15 2.71 16.34 -8.33
N THR A 16 2.24 17.53 -7.98
CA THR A 16 3.05 18.52 -7.26
C THR A 16 2.74 18.64 -5.77
N HIS A 17 1.72 17.95 -5.27
CA HIS A 17 1.21 18.16 -3.91
C HIS A 17 0.52 16.94 -3.29
N GLN A 18 0.68 15.74 -3.86
CA GLN A 18 0.04 14.56 -3.31
C GLN A 18 1.06 13.49 -2.94
N LEU A 19 0.80 12.82 -1.82
CA LEU A 19 1.52 11.64 -1.38
C LEU A 19 0.55 10.47 -1.33
N MET A 20 0.91 9.33 -1.92
CA MET A 20 0.09 8.11 -1.91
C MET A 20 0.73 7.05 -1.02
N VAL A 21 -0.05 6.54 -0.07
CA VAL A 21 0.29 5.41 0.78
C VAL A 21 -0.49 4.19 0.29
N LEU A 22 0.24 3.13 -0.04
CA LEU A 22 -0.30 1.95 -0.70
C LEU A 22 -0.57 0.84 0.32
N GLY A 23 -1.84 0.54 0.61
CA GLY A 23 -2.19 -0.54 1.52
C GLY A 23 -1.66 -0.33 2.94
N GLY A 24 -0.95 -1.33 3.46
CA GLY A 24 -0.51 -1.37 4.86
C GLY A 24 -1.40 -2.25 5.74
N ASP A 25 -0.92 -2.49 6.97
CA ASP A 25 -1.71 -3.10 8.03
C ASP A 25 -2.51 -2.02 8.79
N GLU A 26 -3.83 -2.17 8.78
CA GLU A 26 -4.78 -1.30 9.48
C GLU A 26 -4.93 -1.67 10.97
N GLY A 27 -4.35 -2.79 11.41
CA GLY A 27 -4.42 -3.27 12.79
C GLY A 27 -5.81 -3.79 13.19
N LEU A 28 -6.62 -4.22 12.21
CA LEU A 28 -8.00 -4.68 12.43
C LEU A 28 -8.09 -6.09 13.00
N TYR A 29 -7.05 -6.92 12.80
CA TYR A 29 -7.05 -8.33 13.16
C TYR A 29 -6.03 -8.61 14.26
N PRO A 30 -6.36 -9.47 15.25
CA PRO A 30 -5.44 -9.82 16.31
C PRO A 30 -4.28 -10.64 15.76
N ALA A 31 -3.09 -10.47 16.34
CA ALA A 31 -1.89 -11.23 15.96
C ALA A 31 -2.03 -12.75 16.16
N THR A 32 -3.03 -13.20 16.92
CA THR A 32 -3.34 -14.62 17.17
C THR A 32 -4.28 -15.24 16.14
N LEU A 33 -4.84 -14.45 15.20
CA LEU A 33 -5.71 -14.98 14.16
C LEU A 33 -4.93 -15.98 13.30
N PRO A 34 -5.45 -17.20 13.06
CA PRO A 34 -4.76 -18.18 12.23
C PRO A 34 -4.46 -17.60 10.86
N GLN A 35 -3.24 -17.83 10.37
CA GLN A 35 -2.78 -17.32 9.08
C GLN A 35 -3.79 -17.61 7.98
N GLN A 36 -4.36 -18.82 7.93
CA GLN A 36 -5.31 -19.26 6.90
C GLN A 36 -6.63 -18.47 6.89
N GLU A 37 -7.02 -17.90 8.03
CA GLU A 37 -8.26 -17.14 8.21
C GLU A 37 -8.05 -15.63 8.04
N HIS A 38 -6.80 -15.16 8.07
CA HIS A 38 -6.51 -13.74 7.87
C HIS A 38 -6.91 -13.31 6.44
N PRO A 39 -7.69 -12.22 6.26
CA PRO A 39 -8.20 -11.84 4.94
C PRO A 39 -7.15 -11.15 4.06
N GLY A 40 -6.02 -10.76 4.66
CA GLY A 40 -4.91 -10.07 4.01
C GLY A 40 -4.80 -8.63 4.46
N PHE A 41 -3.84 -7.89 3.92
CA PHE A 41 -3.64 -6.48 4.24
C PHE A 41 -4.52 -5.56 3.39
N SER A 42 -4.60 -4.29 3.79
CA SER A 42 -5.45 -3.32 3.11
C SER A 42 -5.04 -3.12 1.66
N LYS A 43 -6.04 -3.06 0.78
CA LYS A 43 -5.89 -2.76 -0.65
C LYS A 43 -6.09 -1.28 -0.97
N LYS A 44 -6.50 -0.49 0.03
CA LYS A 44 -6.82 0.92 -0.14
C LYS A 44 -5.56 1.73 -0.47
N ILE A 45 -5.75 2.78 -1.24
CA ILE A 45 -4.72 3.77 -1.52
C ILE A 45 -5.15 5.08 -0.84
N TRP A 46 -4.42 5.46 0.21
CA TRP A 46 -4.63 6.73 0.88
C TRP A 46 -3.83 7.82 0.15
N VAL A 47 -4.49 8.92 -0.18
CA VAL A 47 -3.88 10.08 -0.83
C VAL A 47 -3.93 11.25 0.15
N TYR A 48 -2.76 11.76 0.53
CA TYR A 48 -2.62 12.99 1.28
C TYR A 48 -2.33 14.15 0.35
N ASP A 49 -3.16 15.17 0.39
CA ASP A 49 -2.96 16.43 -0.33
C ASP A 49 -2.27 17.44 0.59
N THR A 50 -1.02 17.79 0.28
CA THR A 50 -0.19 18.69 1.09
C THR A 50 -0.60 20.16 0.99
N LYS A 51 -1.36 20.56 -0.04
CA LYS A 51 -1.90 21.93 -0.16
C LYS A 51 -3.18 22.10 0.64
N GLN A 52 -4.01 21.06 0.64
CA GLN A 52 -5.32 21.10 1.29
C GLN A 52 -5.29 20.58 2.73
N ASP A 53 -4.18 19.94 3.13
CA ASP A 53 -4.01 19.21 4.39
C ASP A 53 -5.16 18.20 4.62
N ARG A 54 -5.43 17.38 3.60
CA ARG A 54 -6.55 16.45 3.62
C ARG A 54 -6.17 15.08 3.11
N TRP A 55 -6.74 14.06 3.75
CA TRP A 55 -6.67 12.69 3.30
C TRP A 55 -7.92 12.33 2.48
N SER A 56 -7.71 11.58 1.42
CA SER A 56 -8.76 10.99 0.60
C SER A 56 -8.39 9.55 0.22
N LEU A 57 -9.36 8.78 -0.26
CA LEU A 57 -9.11 7.49 -0.88
C LEU A 57 -9.03 7.68 -2.39
N ALA A 58 -8.06 7.03 -3.03
CA ALA A 58 -8.08 6.92 -4.49
C ALA A 58 -9.33 6.15 -4.94
N SER A 59 -9.79 6.40 -6.17
CA SER A 59 -10.95 5.70 -6.74
C SER A 59 -10.66 4.23 -7.06
N SER A 60 -9.39 3.85 -7.21
CA SER A 60 -8.93 2.50 -7.47
C SER A 60 -8.24 1.89 -6.25
N GLU A 61 -8.37 0.57 -6.11
CA GLU A 61 -7.66 -0.22 -5.11
C GLU A 61 -6.49 -1.01 -5.73
N LEU A 62 -5.55 -1.40 -4.89
CA LEU A 62 -4.50 -2.36 -5.25
C LEU A 62 -5.15 -3.74 -5.44
N PRO A 63 -4.75 -4.52 -6.46
CA PRO A 63 -5.29 -5.87 -6.59
C PRO A 63 -4.88 -6.81 -5.41
N ALA A 64 -3.81 -6.49 -4.68
CA ALA A 64 -3.48 -7.06 -3.37
C ALA A 64 -2.88 -5.99 -2.42
N GLY A 65 -3.11 -6.13 -1.11
CA GLY A 65 -2.46 -5.32 -0.09
C GLY A 65 -1.06 -5.87 0.21
N HIS A 66 -0.05 -5.00 0.22
CA HIS A 66 1.33 -5.39 0.48
C HIS A 66 1.87 -4.68 1.71
N VAL A 67 2.63 -5.41 2.53
CA VAL A 67 3.45 -4.86 3.61
C VAL A 67 4.90 -5.32 3.46
N THR A 68 5.79 -4.71 4.25
CA THR A 68 7.21 -5.07 4.37
C THR A 68 7.94 -5.13 3.03
N THR A 69 7.68 -4.14 2.18
CA THR A 69 8.36 -3.96 0.89
C THR A 69 8.61 -2.48 0.60
N SER A 70 9.26 -2.19 -0.52
CA SER A 70 9.63 -0.85 -0.94
C SER A 70 8.79 -0.38 -2.11
N THR A 71 8.75 0.93 -2.31
CA THR A 71 8.24 1.55 -3.53
C THR A 71 9.41 2.10 -4.32
N ILE A 72 9.57 1.66 -5.57
CA ILE A 72 10.74 2.00 -6.40
C ILE A 72 10.26 2.71 -7.65
N PHE A 73 10.78 3.90 -7.95
CA PHE A 73 10.50 4.55 -9.23
C PHE A 73 11.35 3.92 -10.34
N TRP A 74 10.70 3.47 -11.42
CA TRP A 74 11.33 2.84 -12.58
C TRP A 74 10.47 2.99 -13.84
N GLU A 75 11.10 3.32 -14.98
CA GLU A 75 10.47 3.38 -16.31
C GLU A 75 9.12 4.14 -16.31
N ASP A 76 9.13 5.36 -15.76
CA ASP A 76 7.95 6.25 -15.65
C ASP A 76 6.78 5.66 -14.85
N GLY A 77 7.07 4.75 -13.91
CA GLY A 77 6.09 4.28 -12.94
C GLY A 77 6.75 3.85 -11.64
N PHE A 78 5.98 3.18 -10.81
CA PHE A 78 6.42 2.70 -9.51
C PHE A 78 6.28 1.19 -9.42
N ILE A 79 7.36 0.51 -9.06
CA ILE A 79 7.35 -0.91 -8.75
C ILE A 79 7.14 -1.11 -7.26
N ILE A 80 6.28 -2.05 -6.92
CA ILE A 80 6.19 -2.70 -5.62
C ILE A 80 6.70 -4.12 -5.81
N PRO A 81 7.95 -4.43 -5.43
CA PRO A 81 8.48 -5.76 -5.60
C PRO A 81 7.92 -6.68 -4.51
N THR A 82 7.51 -7.89 -4.86
CA THR A 82 7.04 -8.91 -3.89
C THR A 82 6.13 -8.30 -2.80
N GLY A 83 6.47 -8.47 -1.53
CA GLY A 83 5.76 -7.99 -0.35
C GLY A 83 4.98 -9.12 0.31
N GLU A 84 4.70 -8.92 1.59
CA GLU A 84 3.85 -9.81 2.36
C GLU A 84 2.39 -9.42 2.14
N ILE A 85 1.56 -10.38 1.74
CA ILE A 85 0.14 -10.16 1.40
C ILE A 85 -0.81 -10.60 2.51
N ARG A 86 -0.28 -11.40 3.44
CA ARG A 86 -0.94 -11.92 4.64
C ARG A 86 0.16 -12.40 5.60
N PRO A 87 -0.04 -12.45 6.94
CA PRO A 87 0.97 -12.93 7.87
C PRO A 87 1.71 -14.19 7.38
N GLY A 88 3.03 -14.10 7.23
CA GLY A 88 3.91 -15.18 6.77
C GLY A 88 3.76 -15.61 5.30
N VAL A 89 2.91 -14.96 4.48
CA VAL A 89 2.76 -15.26 3.04
C VAL A 89 3.26 -14.08 2.20
N ARG A 90 4.29 -14.32 1.39
CA ARG A 90 4.79 -13.33 0.42
C ARG A 90 4.31 -13.60 -1.00
N SER A 91 4.11 -12.52 -1.75
CA SER A 91 3.78 -12.59 -3.18
C SER A 91 5.04 -12.87 -4.00
N PRO A 92 5.00 -13.80 -4.98
CA PRO A 92 6.09 -13.97 -5.94
C PRO A 92 6.02 -12.94 -7.09
N ARG A 93 5.02 -12.06 -7.11
CA ARG A 93 4.79 -11.11 -8.20
C ARG A 93 5.37 -9.74 -7.87
N ASN A 94 5.86 -9.06 -8.91
CA ASN A 94 6.18 -7.64 -8.88
C ASN A 94 5.04 -6.86 -9.52
N TRP A 95 4.74 -5.70 -8.97
CA TRP A 95 3.58 -4.90 -9.35
C TRP A 95 4.05 -3.57 -9.87
N TRP A 96 3.50 -3.14 -11.01
CA TRP A 96 3.86 -1.88 -11.63
C TRP A 96 2.66 -0.96 -11.64
N LEU A 97 2.75 0.12 -10.88
CA LEU A 97 1.78 1.19 -10.83
C LEU A 97 2.20 2.31 -11.78
N ARG A 98 1.29 2.74 -12.65
CA ARG A 98 1.44 3.95 -13.46
C ARG A 98 0.41 4.97 -13.01
N ILE A 99 0.90 6.15 -12.65
CA ILE A 99 0.08 7.29 -12.30
C ILE A 99 -0.04 8.13 -13.57
N ARG A 100 -1.28 8.37 -14.02
CA ARG A 100 -1.56 9.23 -15.18
C ARG A 100 -1.95 10.62 -14.72
#